data_AF-A0A7D5NG74-F1
#
_entry.id   AF-A0A7D5NG74-F1
#
_cell.length_a   1.000
_cell.length_b   1.000
_cell.length_c   1.000
_cell.angle_alpha   90.00
_cell.angle_beta   90.00
_cell.angle_gamma   90.00
#
_symmetry.space_group_name_H-M   'P 1'
#
loop_
_entity.id
_entity.type
_entity.pdbx_description
1 polymer ?
#
loop_
_entity_poly.entity_id
_entity_poly.type
_entity_poly.pdbx_seq_one_letter_code
_entity_poly.pdbx_strand_id
1 'polypeptide(L)'
;MDKNKVIPKLRADIVLRIIENGNEKKILLYDESKIANQPLLFPIEFGSLLQFFDGKTTLAQLEKIISQNYKGDTTPFLENISNLIEDLNLLCYLETPYYFQIRDDFIAYINSPTRPPVCIGNSYPSEKKDLENYLQNLMATASKFKHITNSNAIIVPHIDFAIGAPAHHVYAEAYRTIEKNKYDVFVIFGTSHYGNSDYFMFTKKDFVTPFGIAETDKEFISELSDFLPYELTIDEQAHRFEHSIEFQVVLLQYVFNQPNVKFIPILVGSFHEFMYNNSQPISSERVNAFIDTFRTKIYENYKNPLFIASVDFAHFGRKFHDPFDAMEQFDSIREHDQKLIEHIRNCDANAFFKEISLVQDRFKICGMSPIYTLLSVVRPSVGHFLAYDYWDDSANKSVVTFASFCFEK
;
A
#
# COMPACT_ATOMS: atom_id res chain seq x y z
N MET A 1 -14.83 -35.65 -7.89
CA MET A 1 -14.98 -34.59 -8.90
C MET A 1 -16.35 -34.74 -9.55
N ASP A 2 -17.19 -33.69 -9.52
CA ASP A 2 -18.48 -33.70 -10.20
C ASP A 2 -18.26 -33.49 -11.72
N LYS A 3 -18.32 -34.57 -12.49
CA LYS A 3 -18.11 -34.52 -13.95
C LYS A 3 -19.23 -33.79 -14.70
N ASN A 4 -20.38 -33.55 -14.07
CA ASN A 4 -21.48 -32.78 -14.64
C ASN A 4 -21.32 -31.27 -14.40
N LYS A 5 -20.32 -30.84 -13.62
CA LYS A 5 -20.01 -29.43 -13.41
C LYS A 5 -19.72 -28.77 -14.76
N VAL A 6 -20.48 -27.71 -15.03
CA VAL A 6 -20.28 -26.82 -16.18
C VAL A 6 -19.03 -25.98 -15.91
N ILE A 7 -18.15 -25.89 -16.90
CA ILE A 7 -16.97 -25.02 -16.88
C ILE A 7 -17.48 -23.58 -17.01
N PRO A 8 -17.23 -22.70 -16.02
CA PRO A 8 -17.70 -21.32 -16.09
C PRO A 8 -17.11 -20.57 -17.28
N LYS A 9 -17.86 -19.59 -17.79
CA LYS A 9 -17.47 -18.82 -18.96
C LYS A 9 -16.31 -17.88 -18.64
N LEU A 10 -15.27 -17.82 -19.47
CA LEU A 10 -14.26 -16.76 -19.39
C LEU A 10 -14.94 -15.43 -19.73
N ARG A 11 -14.73 -14.41 -18.89
CA ARG A 11 -15.36 -13.11 -19.13
C ARG A 11 -14.93 -12.53 -20.48
N ALA A 12 -15.87 -11.92 -21.18
CA ALA A 12 -15.66 -11.42 -22.55
C ALA A 12 -14.79 -10.14 -22.63
N ASP A 13 -14.62 -9.44 -21.51
CA ASP A 13 -13.81 -8.22 -21.37
C ASP A 13 -12.34 -8.50 -20.98
N ILE A 14 -11.96 -9.77 -20.76
CA ILE A 14 -10.56 -10.14 -20.55
C ILE A 14 -9.80 -10.00 -21.86
N VAL A 15 -8.70 -9.26 -21.81
CA VAL A 15 -7.81 -9.10 -22.95
C VAL A 15 -6.86 -10.28 -23.03
N LEU A 16 -6.79 -10.87 -24.22
CA LEU A 16 -5.84 -11.92 -24.57
C LEU A 16 -4.79 -11.35 -25.51
N ARG A 17 -3.52 -11.36 -25.09
CA ARG A 17 -2.37 -11.03 -25.96
C ARG A 17 -1.41 -12.20 -26.05
N ILE A 18 -0.90 -12.44 -27.26
CA ILE A 18 0.25 -13.34 -27.44
C ILE A 18 1.51 -12.50 -27.27
N ILE A 19 2.39 -12.92 -26.35
CA ILE A 19 3.71 -12.33 -26.16
C ILE A 19 4.77 -13.29 -26.70
N GLU A 20 5.77 -12.74 -27.37
CA GLU A 20 6.89 -13.47 -27.96
C GLU A 20 8.19 -13.06 -27.26
N ASN A 21 8.95 -14.04 -26.78
CA ASN A 21 10.30 -13.83 -26.24
C ASN A 21 11.25 -14.85 -26.86
N GLY A 22 12.00 -14.42 -27.87
CA GLY A 22 12.80 -15.31 -28.70
C GLY A 22 11.91 -16.33 -29.44
N ASN A 23 12.11 -17.62 -29.14
CA ASN A 23 11.32 -18.71 -29.74
C ASN A 23 10.11 -19.12 -28.88
N GLU A 24 9.96 -18.58 -27.66
CA GLU A 24 8.81 -18.89 -26.79
C GLU A 24 7.64 -17.96 -27.08
N LYS A 25 6.45 -18.54 -27.29
CA LYS A 25 5.17 -17.82 -27.33
C LYS A 25 4.38 -18.14 -26.07
N LYS A 26 3.80 -17.11 -25.45
CA LYS A 26 2.94 -17.24 -24.26
C LYS A 26 1.67 -16.42 -24.45
N ILE A 27 0.61 -16.81 -23.76
CA ILE A 27 -0.67 -16.08 -23.70
C ILE A 27 -0.70 -15.28 -22.42
N LEU A 28 -0.76 -13.96 -22.54
CA LEU A 28 -1.05 -13.03 -21.46
C LEU A 28 -2.56 -12.76 -21.42
N LEU A 29 -3.21 -13.13 -20.33
CA LEU A 29 -4.56 -12.71 -19.99
C LEU A 29 -4.49 -11.57 -18.98
N TYR A 30 -5.22 -10.50 -19.20
CA TYR A 30 -5.32 -9.40 -18.22
C TYR A 30 -6.65 -8.67 -18.33
N ASP A 31 -7.04 -8.02 -17.24
CA ASP A 31 -8.30 -7.29 -17.11
C ASP A 31 -8.03 -5.78 -17.07
N GLU A 32 -8.47 -5.05 -18.10
CA GLU A 32 -8.33 -3.59 -18.17
C GLU A 32 -9.22 -2.87 -17.14
N SER A 33 -10.30 -3.50 -16.68
CA SER A 33 -11.16 -2.96 -15.62
C SER A 33 -10.57 -3.09 -14.21
N LYS A 34 -9.45 -3.82 -14.06
CA LYS A 34 -8.75 -4.09 -12.79
C LYS A 34 -9.60 -4.83 -11.74
N ILE A 35 -10.65 -5.56 -12.15
CA ILE A 35 -11.45 -6.38 -11.25
C ILE A 35 -10.75 -7.72 -10.98
N ALA A 36 -10.11 -8.30 -12.01
CA ALA A 36 -9.11 -9.33 -11.81
C ALA A 36 -7.83 -8.69 -11.26
N ASN A 37 -7.33 -9.24 -10.17
CA ASN A 37 -6.30 -8.63 -9.33
C ASN A 37 -4.86 -8.80 -9.84
N GLN A 38 -4.62 -9.58 -10.90
CA GLN A 38 -3.30 -9.73 -11.53
C GLN A 38 -3.38 -10.28 -12.95
N PRO A 39 -2.45 -9.89 -13.86
CA PRO A 39 -2.27 -10.54 -15.15
C PRO A 39 -1.84 -12.00 -15.00
N LEU A 40 -2.30 -12.86 -15.89
CA LEU A 40 -1.95 -14.28 -15.92
C LEU A 40 -1.20 -14.65 -17.19
N LEU A 41 -0.15 -15.44 -17.05
CA LEU A 41 0.67 -15.89 -18.16
C LEU A 41 0.54 -17.41 -18.33
N PHE A 42 0.14 -17.83 -19.52
CA PHE A 42 -0.06 -19.23 -19.87
C PHE A 42 0.83 -19.66 -21.05
N PRO A 43 1.19 -20.95 -21.15
CA PRO A 43 1.76 -21.52 -22.37
C PRO A 43 0.82 -21.33 -23.57
N ILE A 44 1.35 -21.21 -24.78
CA ILE A 44 0.54 -20.95 -26.00
C ILE A 44 -0.48 -22.08 -26.28
N GLU A 45 -0.16 -23.30 -25.87
CA GLU A 45 -1.00 -24.49 -26.00
C GLU A 45 -2.34 -24.34 -25.24
N PHE A 46 -2.34 -23.53 -24.17
CA PHE A 46 -3.52 -23.25 -23.36
C PHE A 46 -4.61 -22.51 -24.16
N GLY A 47 -4.26 -21.80 -25.23
CA GLY A 47 -5.24 -21.07 -26.05
C GLY A 47 -6.35 -21.96 -26.61
N SER A 48 -6.02 -23.23 -26.91
CA SER A 48 -7.00 -24.22 -27.38
C SER A 48 -7.97 -24.67 -26.28
N LEU A 49 -7.60 -24.56 -25.01
CA LEU A 49 -8.45 -24.92 -23.87
C LEU A 49 -9.42 -23.80 -23.50
N LEU A 50 -9.05 -22.54 -23.74
CA LEU A 50 -9.89 -21.38 -23.43
C LEU A 50 -11.27 -21.44 -24.11
N GLN A 51 -11.38 -22.07 -25.27
CA GLN A 51 -12.67 -22.23 -25.97
C GLN A 51 -13.72 -23.02 -25.17
N PHE A 52 -13.29 -23.84 -24.19
CA PHE A 52 -14.19 -24.64 -23.35
C PHE A 52 -14.65 -23.88 -22.09
N PHE A 53 -14.09 -22.70 -21.83
CA PHE A 53 -14.60 -21.77 -20.81
C PHE A 53 -15.74 -20.94 -21.41
N ASP A 54 -16.82 -21.62 -21.81
CA ASP A 54 -17.96 -21.04 -22.52
C ASP A 54 -19.26 -20.98 -21.69
N GLY A 55 -19.23 -21.49 -20.46
CA GLY A 55 -20.40 -21.57 -19.59
C GLY A 55 -21.41 -22.65 -20.00
N LYS A 56 -21.02 -23.58 -20.89
CA LYS A 56 -21.89 -24.64 -21.43
C LYS A 56 -21.23 -26.02 -21.38
N THR A 57 -19.93 -26.08 -21.65
CA THR A 57 -19.15 -27.31 -21.69
C THR A 57 -19.00 -27.89 -20.29
N THR A 58 -19.29 -29.18 -20.10
CA THR A 58 -19.06 -29.89 -18.83
C THR A 58 -17.70 -30.56 -18.78
N LEU A 59 -17.19 -30.85 -17.58
CA LEU A 59 -15.96 -31.63 -17.41
C LEU A 59 -16.03 -33.01 -18.09
N ALA A 60 -17.20 -33.67 -18.09
CA ALA A 60 -17.42 -34.92 -18.81
C ALA A 60 -17.29 -34.76 -20.33
N GLN A 61 -17.78 -33.65 -20.88
CA GLN A 61 -17.66 -33.36 -22.32
C GLN A 61 -16.19 -33.06 -22.69
N LEU A 62 -15.48 -32.29 -21.87
CA LEU A 62 -14.06 -32.03 -22.04
C LEU A 62 -13.24 -33.34 -21.99
N GLU A 63 -13.51 -34.20 -21.01
CA GLU A 63 -12.89 -35.52 -20.89
C GLU A 63 -13.08 -36.35 -22.16
N LYS A 64 -14.30 -36.37 -22.72
CA LYS A 64 -14.61 -37.10 -23.95
C LYS A 64 -13.81 -36.56 -25.15
N ILE A 65 -13.66 -35.24 -25.28
CA ILE A 65 -12.88 -34.61 -26.36
C ILE A 65 -11.40 -34.99 -26.25
N ILE A 66 -10.85 -34.96 -25.03
CA ILE A 66 -9.44 -35.27 -24.81
C ILE A 66 -9.16 -36.76 -25.02
N SER A 67 -10.07 -37.62 -24.56
CA SER A 67 -9.95 -39.08 -24.73
C SER A 67 -9.99 -39.52 -26.20
N GLN A 68 -10.47 -38.67 -27.12
CA GLN A 68 -10.39 -38.95 -28.56
C GLN A 68 -8.97 -38.80 -29.11
N ASN A 69 -8.15 -37.94 -28.51
CA ASN A 69 -6.79 -37.62 -28.97
C ASN A 69 -5.70 -38.19 -28.05
N TYR A 70 -6.06 -38.68 -26.86
CA TYR A 70 -5.15 -39.23 -25.87
C TYR A 70 -5.69 -40.55 -25.30
N LYS A 71 -4.89 -41.63 -25.37
CA LYS A 71 -5.28 -43.00 -24.95
C LYS A 71 -4.87 -43.36 -23.52
N GLY A 72 -4.30 -42.43 -22.75
CA GLY A 72 -3.89 -42.66 -21.36
C GLY A 72 -4.96 -42.25 -20.33
N ASP A 73 -4.62 -42.37 -19.05
CA ASP A 73 -5.47 -41.90 -17.95
C ASP A 73 -5.59 -40.37 -17.99
N THR A 74 -6.83 -39.88 -18.12
CA THR A 74 -7.17 -38.46 -18.18
C THR A 74 -7.44 -37.85 -16.80
N THR A 75 -7.46 -38.66 -15.74
CA THR A 75 -7.79 -38.21 -14.38
C THR A 75 -6.89 -37.07 -13.89
N PRO A 76 -5.53 -37.15 -13.99
CA PRO A 76 -4.66 -36.07 -13.53
C PRO A 76 -4.86 -34.76 -14.30
N PHE A 77 -5.18 -34.85 -15.59
CA PHE A 77 -5.48 -33.69 -16.41
C PHE A 77 -6.76 -32.99 -15.92
N LEU A 78 -7.83 -33.75 -15.66
CA LEU A 78 -9.10 -33.18 -15.20
C LEU A 78 -9.01 -32.59 -13.80
N GLU A 79 -8.18 -33.15 -12.92
CA GLU A 79 -7.86 -32.56 -11.62
C GLU A 79 -7.15 -31.21 -11.79
N ASN A 80 -6.14 -31.12 -12.65
CA ASN A 80 -5.45 -29.87 -12.95
C ASN A 80 -6.40 -28.81 -13.55
N ILE A 81 -7.29 -29.19 -14.47
CA ILE A 81 -8.31 -28.27 -14.99
C ILE A 81 -9.28 -27.83 -13.91
N SER A 82 -9.69 -28.73 -13.01
CA SER A 82 -10.59 -28.37 -11.91
C SER A 82 -9.93 -27.35 -10.97
N ASN A 83 -8.67 -27.54 -10.62
CA ASN A 83 -7.90 -26.59 -9.82
C ASN A 83 -7.77 -25.24 -10.53
N LEU A 84 -7.46 -25.26 -11.83
CA LEU A 84 -7.36 -24.05 -12.63
C LEU A 84 -8.70 -23.29 -12.73
N ILE A 85 -9.84 -23.99 -12.82
CA ILE A 85 -11.16 -23.36 -12.79
C ILE A 85 -11.37 -22.63 -11.46
N GLU A 86 -10.98 -23.24 -10.34
CA GLU A 86 -11.08 -22.59 -9.03
C GLU A 86 -10.13 -21.39 -8.92
N ASP A 87 -8.89 -21.50 -9.39
CA ASP A 87 -7.93 -20.39 -9.41
C ASP A 87 -8.44 -19.23 -10.25
N LEU A 88 -8.90 -19.50 -11.48
CA LEU A 88 -9.46 -18.48 -12.37
C LEU A 88 -10.74 -17.85 -11.81
N ASN A 89 -11.56 -18.63 -11.08
CA ASN A 89 -12.73 -18.11 -10.38
C ASN A 89 -12.33 -17.16 -9.23
N LEU A 90 -11.37 -17.56 -8.38
CA LEU A 90 -10.87 -16.75 -7.28
C LEU A 90 -10.19 -15.46 -7.76
N LEU A 91 -9.55 -15.51 -8.92
CA LEU A 91 -8.92 -14.37 -9.58
C LEU A 91 -9.91 -13.53 -10.43
N CYS A 92 -11.21 -13.84 -10.38
CA CYS A 92 -12.27 -13.11 -11.09
C CYS A 92 -12.14 -13.10 -12.63
N TYR A 93 -11.52 -14.11 -13.23
CA TYR A 93 -11.45 -14.26 -14.70
C TYR A 93 -12.71 -14.89 -15.30
N LEU A 94 -13.51 -15.58 -14.48
CA LEU A 94 -14.69 -16.33 -14.92
C LEU A 94 -16.00 -15.64 -14.53
N GLU A 95 -17.03 -15.72 -15.38
CA GLU A 95 -18.40 -15.29 -15.10
C GLU A 95 -19.04 -16.26 -14.11
N THR A 96 -18.87 -15.97 -12.82
CA THR A 96 -19.46 -16.69 -11.70
C THR A 96 -20.22 -15.75 -10.77
N PRO A 97 -21.10 -16.25 -9.90
CA PRO A 97 -21.72 -15.43 -8.87
C PRO A 97 -20.70 -14.66 -8.02
N TYR A 98 -19.53 -15.26 -7.76
CA TYR A 98 -18.42 -14.62 -7.05
C TYR A 98 -17.87 -13.41 -7.82
N TYR A 99 -17.56 -13.56 -9.12
CA TYR A 99 -17.15 -12.43 -9.96
C TYR A 99 -18.19 -11.31 -9.97
N PHE A 100 -19.47 -11.63 -10.16
CA PHE A 100 -20.52 -10.60 -10.22
C PHE A 100 -20.65 -9.84 -8.90
N GLN A 101 -20.53 -10.53 -7.76
CA GLN A 101 -20.48 -9.87 -6.45
C GLN A 101 -19.28 -8.92 -6.34
N ILE A 102 -18.07 -9.38 -6.65
CA ILE A 102 -16.85 -8.56 -6.58
C ILE A 102 -16.91 -7.36 -7.54
N ARG A 103 -17.44 -7.57 -8.76
CA ARG A 103 -17.67 -6.51 -9.74
C ARG A 103 -18.65 -5.47 -9.23
N ASP A 104 -19.77 -5.89 -8.67
CA ASP A 104 -20.79 -4.97 -8.18
C ASP A 104 -20.28 -4.17 -6.97
N ASP A 105 -19.53 -4.82 -6.07
CA ASP A 105 -18.85 -4.15 -4.95
C ASP A 105 -17.79 -3.16 -5.44
N PHE A 106 -17.03 -3.52 -6.49
CA PHE A 106 -16.05 -2.64 -7.12
C PHE A 106 -16.71 -1.41 -7.75
N ILE A 107 -17.78 -1.59 -8.52
CA ILE A 107 -18.53 -0.51 -9.15
C ILE A 107 -19.15 0.40 -8.08
N ALA A 108 -19.71 -0.18 -7.02
CA ALA A 108 -20.26 0.57 -5.89
C ALA A 108 -19.17 1.42 -5.22
N TYR A 109 -17.99 0.85 -4.99
CA TYR A 109 -16.85 1.58 -4.42
C TYR A 109 -16.39 2.71 -5.35
N ILE A 110 -16.17 2.44 -6.64
CA ILE A 110 -15.72 3.46 -7.61
C ILE A 110 -16.70 4.64 -7.65
N ASN A 111 -17.99 4.39 -7.62
CA ASN A 111 -19.02 5.44 -7.65
C ASN A 111 -19.28 6.12 -6.30
N SER A 112 -18.78 5.56 -5.19
CA SER A 112 -18.92 6.17 -3.87
C SER A 112 -18.08 7.44 -3.73
N PRO A 113 -18.58 8.54 -3.16
CA PRO A 113 -17.75 9.71 -2.83
C PRO A 113 -16.83 9.45 -1.62
N THR A 114 -16.99 8.31 -0.94
CA THR A 114 -16.30 7.99 0.30
C THR A 114 -15.60 6.63 0.23
N ARG A 115 -14.51 6.51 0.98
CA ARG A 115 -13.80 5.27 1.26
C ARG A 115 -14.22 4.78 2.66
N PRO A 116 -14.83 3.58 2.77
CA PRO A 116 -15.14 2.99 4.07
C PRO A 116 -13.85 2.63 4.84
N PRO A 117 -13.89 2.54 6.18
CA PRO A 117 -12.73 2.10 6.95
C PRO A 117 -12.44 0.63 6.68
N VAL A 118 -11.15 0.27 6.53
CA VAL A 118 -10.71 -1.13 6.28
C VAL A 118 -10.09 -1.76 7.52
N CYS A 119 -9.72 -0.97 8.53
CA CYS A 119 -9.05 -1.43 9.76
C CYS A 119 -10.02 -1.59 10.95
N ILE A 120 -11.26 -1.16 10.79
CA ILE A 120 -12.30 -1.19 11.83
C ILE A 120 -12.58 -2.63 12.29
N GLY A 121 -12.70 -2.82 13.61
CA GLY A 121 -13.00 -4.11 14.24
C GLY A 121 -11.79 -5.04 14.42
N ASN A 122 -10.78 -4.94 13.55
CA ASN A 122 -9.54 -5.72 13.65
C ASN A 122 -8.44 -4.94 14.37
N SER A 123 -8.12 -3.76 13.86
CA SER A 123 -7.01 -2.94 14.35
C SER A 123 -7.45 -1.93 15.41
N TYR A 124 -8.70 -1.45 15.33
CA TYR A 124 -9.28 -0.55 16.32
C TYR A 124 -10.80 -0.71 16.48
N PRO A 125 -11.40 -0.28 17.62
CA PRO A 125 -12.83 -0.44 17.88
C PRO A 125 -13.74 0.30 16.90
N SER A 126 -14.91 -0.29 16.60
CA SER A 126 -15.91 0.33 15.72
C SER A 126 -16.73 1.43 16.39
N GLU A 127 -16.93 1.32 17.70
CA GLU A 127 -17.71 2.28 18.47
C GLU A 127 -16.85 3.49 18.86
N LYS A 128 -17.36 4.70 18.58
CA LYS A 128 -16.63 5.95 18.81
C LYS A 128 -16.04 6.05 20.23
N LYS A 129 -16.85 5.78 21.25
CA LYS A 129 -16.41 5.91 22.66
C LYS A 129 -15.32 4.91 23.03
N ASP A 130 -15.40 3.70 22.47
CA ASP A 130 -14.38 2.67 22.71
C ASP A 130 -13.08 3.04 22.00
N LEU A 131 -13.17 3.60 20.79
CA LEU A 131 -12.03 4.15 20.07
C LEU A 131 -11.38 5.34 20.82
N GLU A 132 -12.17 6.25 21.41
CA GLU A 132 -11.64 7.35 22.23
C GLU A 132 -10.80 6.83 23.40
N ASN A 133 -11.33 5.85 24.15
CA ASN A 133 -10.61 5.23 25.26
C ASN A 133 -9.36 4.50 24.78
N TYR A 134 -9.46 3.80 23.65
CA TYR A 134 -8.35 3.06 23.05
C TYR A 134 -7.20 4.01 22.67
N LEU A 135 -7.50 5.09 21.94
CA LEU A 135 -6.50 6.08 21.52
C LEU A 135 -5.98 6.92 22.70
N GLN A 136 -6.79 7.15 23.74
CA GLN A 136 -6.32 7.77 24.97
C GLN A 136 -5.23 6.93 25.64
N ASN A 137 -5.43 5.62 25.73
CA ASN A 137 -4.43 4.71 26.30
C ASN A 137 -3.18 4.65 25.43
N LEU A 138 -3.33 4.60 24.11
CA LEU A 138 -2.23 4.69 23.16
C LEU A 138 -1.42 5.98 23.41
N MET A 139 -2.06 7.15 23.40
CA MET A 139 -1.39 8.44 23.59
C MET A 139 -0.77 8.64 24.98
N ALA A 140 -1.26 7.91 26.00
CA ALA A 140 -0.72 7.93 27.35
C ALA A 140 0.64 7.22 27.48
N THR A 141 1.06 6.45 26.47
CA THR A 141 2.36 5.76 26.46
C THR A 141 3.55 6.65 26.12
N ALA A 142 3.32 7.83 25.53
CA ALA A 142 4.40 8.78 25.25
C ALA A 142 5.15 9.17 26.54
N SER A 143 6.47 9.22 26.45
CA SER A 143 7.33 9.72 27.51
C SER A 143 7.16 11.24 27.67
N LYS A 144 7.90 11.82 28.63
CA LYS A 144 7.92 13.27 28.86
C LYS A 144 8.76 14.02 27.81
N PHE A 145 8.71 13.61 26.54
CA PHE A 145 9.36 14.34 25.46
C PHE A 145 8.74 15.74 25.33
N LYS A 146 9.58 16.73 24.99
CA LYS A 146 9.13 18.12 24.90
C LYS A 146 8.37 18.33 23.60
N HIS A 147 7.20 18.95 23.71
CA HIS A 147 6.46 19.47 22.57
C HIS A 147 7.33 20.40 21.70
N ILE A 148 7.20 20.32 20.37
CA ILE A 148 7.96 21.11 19.41
C ILE A 148 7.00 22.04 18.66
N THR A 149 7.11 23.35 18.96
CA THR A 149 6.14 24.36 18.53
C THR A 149 6.13 24.64 17.04
N ASN A 150 7.23 24.36 16.34
CA ASN A 150 7.40 24.67 14.91
C ASN A 150 7.59 23.40 14.06
N SER A 151 7.17 22.24 14.57
CA SER A 151 7.22 21.00 13.79
C SER A 151 6.26 21.10 12.61
N ASN A 152 6.76 20.88 11.39
CA ASN A 152 5.92 20.87 10.18
C ASN A 152 5.89 19.50 9.49
N ALA A 153 6.63 18.51 10.00
CA ALA A 153 6.52 17.15 9.53
C ALA A 153 6.78 16.11 10.62
N ILE A 154 6.21 14.93 10.47
CA ILE A 154 6.51 13.74 11.28
C ILE A 154 6.69 12.51 10.39
N ILE A 155 7.53 11.58 10.86
CA ILE A 155 7.53 10.18 10.40
C ILE A 155 6.93 9.36 11.55
N VAL A 156 5.98 8.50 11.22
CA VAL A 156 5.24 7.71 12.20
C VAL A 156 4.91 6.33 11.59
N PRO A 157 4.91 5.24 12.39
CA PRO A 157 4.50 3.92 11.91
C PRO A 157 3.15 3.90 11.23
N HIS A 158 2.93 2.89 10.39
CA HIS A 158 1.60 2.42 10.02
C HIS A 158 1.32 1.00 10.50
N ILE A 159 2.23 0.41 11.29
CA ILE A 159 2.01 -0.90 11.90
C ILE A 159 0.68 -0.91 12.68
N ASP A 160 -0.02 -2.04 12.62
CA ASP A 160 -1.34 -2.22 13.21
C ASP A 160 -1.34 -1.82 14.70
N PHE A 161 -2.34 -1.03 15.12
CA PHE A 161 -2.50 -0.67 16.54
C PHE A 161 -2.66 -1.92 17.44
N ALA A 162 -3.18 -3.03 16.92
CA ALA A 162 -3.32 -4.29 17.64
C ALA A 162 -1.98 -4.88 18.13
N ILE A 163 -0.84 -4.44 17.58
CA ILE A 163 0.50 -4.80 18.11
C ILE A 163 0.68 -4.33 19.56
N GLY A 164 -0.02 -3.26 19.97
CA GLY A 164 -0.06 -2.81 21.35
C GLY A 164 1.17 -1.98 21.75
N ALA A 165 1.68 -2.18 22.96
CA ALA A 165 2.65 -1.30 23.60
C ALA A 165 3.91 -0.95 22.75
N PRO A 166 4.53 -1.89 22.00
CA PRO A 166 5.66 -1.55 21.13
C PRO A 166 5.28 -0.52 20.07
N ALA A 167 4.14 -0.68 19.40
CA ALA A 167 3.68 0.29 18.41
C ALA A 167 3.18 1.60 19.06
N HIS A 168 2.39 1.48 20.12
CA HIS A 168 1.66 2.60 20.73
C HIS A 168 2.57 3.74 21.18
N HIS A 169 3.69 3.42 21.81
CA HIS A 169 4.61 4.49 22.26
C HIS A 169 5.29 5.20 21.09
N VAL A 170 5.64 4.50 20.01
CA VAL A 170 6.24 5.13 18.81
C VAL A 170 5.26 6.08 18.14
N TYR A 171 3.97 5.69 18.02
CA TYR A 171 2.89 6.58 17.60
C TYR A 171 2.74 7.78 18.53
N ALA A 172 2.64 7.52 19.84
CA ALA A 172 2.36 8.54 20.83
C ALA A 172 3.46 9.61 20.90
N GLU A 173 4.73 9.20 20.81
CA GLU A 173 5.87 10.13 20.77
C GLU A 173 5.78 11.08 19.58
N ALA A 174 5.49 10.57 18.38
CA ALA A 174 5.32 11.40 17.18
C ALA A 174 4.22 12.46 17.37
N TYR A 175 3.02 12.01 17.73
CA TYR A 175 1.87 12.90 17.87
C TYR A 175 2.01 13.89 19.02
N ARG A 176 2.71 13.52 20.11
CA ARG A 176 3.00 14.42 21.24
C ARG A 176 3.77 15.67 20.81
N THR A 177 4.65 15.55 19.82
CA THR A 177 5.43 16.68 19.32
C THR A 177 4.56 17.74 18.65
N ILE A 178 3.41 17.34 18.08
CA ILE A 178 2.56 18.19 17.24
C ILE A 178 1.18 18.51 17.84
N GLU A 179 0.74 17.81 18.90
CA GLU A 179 -0.65 17.86 19.42
C GLU A 179 -1.14 19.27 19.83
N LYS A 180 -0.22 20.20 20.15
CA LYS A 180 -0.56 21.58 20.57
C LYS A 180 -0.40 22.61 19.46
N ASN A 181 0.06 22.20 18.28
CA ASN A 181 0.20 23.08 17.12
C ASN A 181 -1.15 23.22 16.41
N LYS A 182 -1.24 24.20 15.50
CA LYS A 182 -2.43 24.41 14.66
C LYS A 182 -2.03 24.24 13.20
N TYR A 183 -2.65 23.31 12.49
CA TYR A 183 -2.38 23.07 11.08
C TYR A 183 -3.64 23.34 10.26
N ASP A 184 -3.45 23.85 9.05
CA ASP A 184 -4.56 24.20 8.15
C ASP A 184 -4.92 23.02 7.22
N VAL A 185 -3.98 22.09 7.01
CA VAL A 185 -4.14 20.87 6.22
C VAL A 185 -3.12 19.82 6.65
N PHE A 186 -3.48 18.55 6.49
CA PHE A 186 -2.60 17.40 6.70
C PHE A 186 -2.24 16.74 5.37
N VAL A 187 -0.96 16.58 5.05
CA VAL A 187 -0.49 15.82 3.89
C VAL A 187 0.02 14.47 4.38
N ILE A 188 -0.53 13.37 3.88
CA ILE A 188 -0.17 12.02 4.34
C ILE A 188 0.41 11.23 3.17
N PHE A 189 1.71 10.96 3.25
CA PHE A 189 2.42 10.04 2.38
C PHE A 189 2.35 8.63 2.98
N GLY A 190 1.40 7.84 2.48
CA GLY A 190 1.26 6.42 2.83
C GLY A 190 2.11 5.53 1.94
N THR A 191 2.56 4.40 2.48
CA THR A 191 3.14 3.32 1.65
C THR A 191 2.02 2.64 0.86
N SER A 192 2.28 2.37 -0.42
CA SER A 192 1.35 1.63 -1.27
C SER A 192 1.67 0.13 -1.29
N HIS A 193 0.84 -0.68 -0.61
CA HIS A 193 1.00 -2.14 -0.55
C HIS A 193 0.26 -2.86 -1.67
N TYR A 194 -0.91 -2.34 -2.06
CA TYR A 194 -1.83 -3.01 -2.99
C TYR A 194 -1.85 -2.42 -4.41
N GLY A 195 -1.22 -1.26 -4.62
CA GLY A 195 -1.17 -0.59 -5.91
C GLY A 195 0.21 -0.03 -6.24
N ASN A 196 0.64 -0.14 -7.49
CA ASN A 196 1.90 0.43 -7.97
C ASN A 196 1.73 0.95 -9.40
N SER A 197 0.60 1.60 -9.68
CA SER A 197 0.30 2.15 -11.01
C SER A 197 1.13 3.39 -11.33
N ASP A 198 1.65 4.07 -10.31
CA ASP A 198 2.51 5.25 -10.42
C ASP A 198 3.30 5.48 -9.11
N TYR A 199 4.21 6.45 -9.10
CA TYR A 199 4.93 6.90 -7.90
C TYR A 199 4.05 7.62 -6.89
N PHE A 200 3.07 8.40 -7.35
CA PHE A 200 2.22 9.22 -6.49
C PHE A 200 0.77 9.01 -6.91
N MET A 201 0.03 8.27 -6.09
CA MET A 201 -1.34 7.88 -6.35
C MET A 201 -2.27 8.56 -5.37
N PHE A 202 -3.15 9.41 -5.88
CA PHE A 202 -4.13 10.16 -5.09
C PHE A 202 -5.49 9.46 -5.12
N THR A 203 -6.35 9.84 -4.18
CA THR A 203 -7.79 9.56 -4.20
C THR A 203 -8.54 10.88 -4.02
N LYS A 204 -9.74 10.99 -4.59
CA LYS A 204 -10.66 12.12 -4.32
C LYS A 204 -11.76 11.72 -3.34
N LYS A 205 -11.73 10.52 -2.76
CA LYS A 205 -12.75 10.04 -1.81
C LYS A 205 -12.44 10.53 -0.40
N ASP A 206 -13.49 10.88 0.34
CA ASP A 206 -13.38 11.21 1.77
C ASP A 206 -13.28 9.92 2.60
N PHE A 207 -12.60 9.95 3.75
CA PHE A 207 -12.40 8.75 4.57
C PHE A 207 -13.44 8.69 5.68
N VAL A 208 -14.23 7.61 5.71
CA VAL A 208 -15.19 7.37 6.80
C VAL A 208 -14.46 6.71 7.96
N THR A 209 -14.62 7.24 9.16
CA THR A 209 -14.11 6.63 10.40
C THR A 209 -15.21 6.64 11.47
N PRO A 210 -15.00 5.94 12.62
CA PRO A 210 -15.91 6.05 13.76
C PRO A 210 -16.04 7.48 14.34
N PHE A 211 -15.10 8.38 14.07
CA PHE A 211 -15.16 9.77 14.53
C PHE A 211 -16.00 10.68 13.62
N GLY A 212 -16.17 10.31 12.36
CA GLY A 212 -16.79 11.11 11.33
C GLY A 212 -16.08 10.98 9.99
N ILE A 213 -16.43 11.86 9.05
CA ILE A 213 -15.84 11.87 7.70
C ILE A 213 -14.66 12.84 7.69
N ALA A 214 -13.46 12.32 7.43
CA ALA A 214 -12.27 13.13 7.13
C ALA A 214 -12.32 13.57 5.66
N GLU A 215 -12.09 14.85 5.42
CA GLU A 215 -12.33 15.49 4.13
C GLU A 215 -11.06 15.51 3.29
N THR A 216 -11.10 14.85 2.14
CA THR A 216 -10.01 14.93 1.18
C THR A 216 -10.07 16.29 0.47
N ASP A 217 -8.94 16.99 0.38
CA ASP A 217 -8.83 18.29 -0.24
C ASP A 217 -8.84 18.22 -1.78
N LYS A 218 -10.05 18.01 -2.32
CA LYS A 218 -10.31 17.77 -3.75
C LYS A 218 -9.95 19.00 -4.58
N GLU A 219 -10.12 20.20 -4.03
CA GLU A 219 -9.77 21.45 -4.67
C GLU A 219 -8.26 21.52 -4.91
N PHE A 220 -7.44 21.28 -3.87
CA PHE A 220 -5.98 21.27 -4.01
C PHE A 220 -5.49 20.19 -4.98
N ILE A 221 -6.05 18.98 -4.92
CA ILE A 221 -5.68 17.90 -5.85
C ILE A 221 -5.99 18.29 -7.29
N SER A 222 -7.13 18.95 -7.53
CA SER A 222 -7.51 19.39 -8.87
C SER A 222 -6.60 20.53 -9.36
N GLU A 223 -6.27 21.50 -8.50
CA GLU A 223 -5.29 22.54 -8.84
C GLU A 223 -3.91 21.93 -9.16
N LEU A 224 -3.41 21.04 -8.31
CA LEU A 224 -2.11 20.38 -8.52
C LEU A 224 -2.04 19.68 -9.88
N SER A 225 -3.13 19.02 -10.29
CA SER A 225 -3.23 18.34 -11.59
C SER A 225 -3.04 19.30 -12.77
N ASP A 226 -3.43 20.57 -12.66
CA ASP A 226 -3.32 21.55 -13.74
C ASP A 226 -1.88 22.06 -13.93
N PHE A 227 -1.01 21.89 -12.92
CA PHE A 227 0.37 22.40 -12.93
C PHE A 227 1.44 21.31 -13.08
N LEU A 228 1.07 20.03 -13.01
CA LEU A 228 2.00 18.95 -13.29
C LEU A 228 2.24 18.80 -14.80
N PRO A 229 3.46 18.47 -15.24
CA PRO A 229 3.76 18.27 -16.67
C PRO A 229 3.23 16.93 -17.22
N TYR A 230 2.46 16.20 -16.43
CA TYR A 230 1.86 14.91 -16.75
C TYR A 230 0.54 14.76 -16.00
N GLU A 231 -0.29 13.82 -16.43
CA GLU A 231 -1.57 13.53 -15.78
C GLU A 231 -1.37 13.01 -14.36
N LEU A 232 -2.00 13.67 -13.39
CA LEU A 232 -2.00 13.25 -11.99
C LEU A 232 -2.78 11.93 -11.85
N THR A 233 -2.14 10.93 -11.25
CA THR A 233 -2.75 9.61 -11.09
C THR A 233 -3.75 9.61 -9.94
N ILE A 234 -5.04 9.45 -10.27
CA ILE A 234 -6.08 9.05 -9.32
C ILE A 234 -6.21 7.52 -9.37
N ASP A 235 -5.86 6.82 -8.28
CA ASP A 235 -5.98 5.36 -8.20
C ASP A 235 -6.82 4.94 -6.99
N GLU A 236 -8.13 4.97 -7.19
CA GLU A 236 -9.09 4.57 -6.16
C GLU A 236 -8.90 3.10 -5.73
N GLN A 237 -8.43 2.22 -6.62
CA GLN A 237 -8.21 0.81 -6.27
C GLN A 237 -7.01 0.63 -5.36
N ALA A 238 -5.91 1.35 -5.62
CA ALA A 238 -4.76 1.37 -4.71
C ALA A 238 -5.19 1.79 -3.30
N HIS A 239 -6.07 2.80 -3.19
CA HIS A 239 -6.57 3.28 -1.90
C HIS A 239 -7.60 2.37 -1.23
N ARG A 240 -8.36 1.57 -1.99
CA ARG A 240 -9.54 0.84 -1.51
C ARG A 240 -9.30 -0.03 -0.28
N PHE A 241 -8.18 -0.74 -0.25
CA PHE A 241 -7.82 -1.68 0.82
C PHE A 241 -6.58 -1.26 1.60
N GLU A 242 -5.99 -0.12 1.25
CA GLU A 242 -4.75 0.34 1.86
C GLU A 242 -4.98 0.90 3.26
N HIS A 243 -4.17 0.48 4.22
CA HIS A 243 -4.32 0.85 5.63
C HIS A 243 -3.37 1.99 6.02
N SER A 244 -2.29 2.20 5.27
CA SER A 244 -1.19 3.08 5.69
C SER A 244 -1.64 4.51 5.99
N ILE A 245 -2.65 5.04 5.30
CA ILE A 245 -3.18 6.39 5.55
C ILE A 245 -4.25 6.40 6.66
N GLU A 246 -5.05 5.33 6.78
CA GLU A 246 -6.24 5.29 7.64
C GLU A 246 -5.91 5.45 9.13
N PHE A 247 -4.85 4.81 9.60
CA PHE A 247 -4.39 4.94 10.99
C PHE A 247 -4.08 6.40 11.36
N GLN A 248 -3.44 7.13 10.45
CA GLN A 248 -3.09 8.53 10.69
C GLN A 248 -4.33 9.42 10.68
N VAL A 249 -5.29 9.17 9.79
CA VAL A 249 -6.56 9.91 9.77
C VAL A 249 -7.31 9.76 11.10
N VAL A 250 -7.41 8.54 11.61
CA VAL A 250 -8.05 8.25 12.90
C VAL A 250 -7.35 8.96 14.05
N LEU A 251 -6.01 8.91 14.10
CA LEU A 251 -5.22 9.63 15.12
C LEU A 251 -5.34 11.14 14.98
N LEU A 252 -5.38 11.69 13.77
CA LEU A 252 -5.55 13.13 13.54
C LEU A 252 -6.91 13.63 14.05
N GLN A 253 -8.00 12.93 13.72
CA GLN A 253 -9.33 13.29 14.21
C GLN A 253 -9.40 13.28 15.74
N TYR A 254 -8.74 12.30 16.37
CA TYR A 254 -8.65 12.20 17.82
C TYR A 254 -7.79 13.29 18.45
N VAL A 255 -6.53 13.42 18.04
CA VAL A 255 -5.53 14.34 18.63
C VAL A 255 -5.96 15.80 18.49
N PHE A 256 -6.50 16.17 17.33
CA PHE A 256 -6.95 17.54 17.08
C PHE A 256 -8.42 17.77 17.44
N ASN A 257 -9.14 16.74 17.91
CA ASN A 257 -10.57 16.76 18.22
C ASN A 257 -11.41 17.36 17.09
N GLN A 258 -11.15 16.90 15.86
CA GLN A 258 -11.74 17.41 14.63
C GLN A 258 -12.29 16.24 13.79
N PRO A 259 -13.61 15.98 13.78
CA PRO A 259 -14.20 14.93 12.94
C PRO A 259 -13.94 15.13 11.45
N ASN A 260 -13.90 16.38 10.99
CA ASN A 260 -13.73 16.76 9.58
C ASN A 260 -12.33 17.30 9.29
N VAL A 261 -11.28 16.63 9.78
CA VAL A 261 -9.91 16.98 9.40
C VAL A 261 -9.79 17.04 7.88
N LYS A 262 -9.26 18.15 7.36
CA LYS A 262 -8.94 18.30 5.95
C LYS A 262 -7.55 17.73 5.67
N PHE A 263 -7.43 16.85 4.69
CA PHE A 263 -6.17 16.20 4.38
C PHE A 263 -5.98 15.88 2.89
N ILE A 264 -4.73 15.59 2.50
CA ILE A 264 -4.30 15.22 1.16
C ILE A 264 -3.69 13.81 1.24
N PRO A 265 -4.42 12.75 0.86
CA PRO A 265 -3.94 11.37 0.84
C PRO A 265 -3.09 11.08 -0.40
N ILE A 266 -1.86 10.60 -0.20
CA ILE A 266 -0.94 10.25 -1.28
C ILE A 266 -0.33 8.89 -0.96
N LEU A 267 -0.69 7.88 -1.74
CA LEU A 267 0.05 6.62 -1.73
C LEU A 267 1.30 6.78 -2.58
N VAL A 268 2.45 6.54 -1.96
CA VAL A 268 3.75 6.60 -2.63
C VAL A 268 4.13 5.19 -3.05
N GLY A 269 4.22 5.00 -4.37
CA GLY A 269 4.60 3.74 -5.00
C GLY A 269 6.09 3.43 -4.88
N SER A 270 6.48 2.29 -5.44
CA SER A 270 7.84 1.79 -5.38
C SER A 270 8.87 2.67 -6.11
N PHE A 271 10.00 2.95 -5.45
CA PHE A 271 11.20 3.57 -6.04
C PHE A 271 12.30 2.55 -6.38
N HIS A 272 11.99 1.25 -6.34
CA HIS A 272 12.96 0.19 -6.58
C HIS A 272 13.61 0.24 -7.96
N GLU A 273 12.94 0.81 -8.97
CA GLU A 273 13.54 0.96 -10.30
C GLU A 273 14.79 1.84 -10.29
N PHE A 274 14.86 2.87 -9.44
CA PHE A 274 16.05 3.71 -9.32
C PHE A 274 17.20 2.92 -8.70
N MET A 275 16.91 2.06 -7.74
CA MET A 275 17.89 1.15 -7.15
C MET A 275 18.41 0.15 -8.20
N TYR A 276 17.52 -0.50 -8.96
CA TYR A 276 17.93 -1.45 -10.01
C TYR A 276 18.75 -0.79 -11.13
N ASN A 277 18.45 0.47 -11.44
CA ASN A 277 19.17 1.25 -12.45
C ASN A 277 20.42 1.95 -11.90
N ASN A 278 20.78 1.76 -10.62
CA ASN A 278 21.87 2.45 -9.93
C ASN A 278 21.78 3.99 -10.06
N SER A 279 20.57 4.53 -10.02
CA SER A 279 20.26 5.96 -10.06
C SER A 279 19.63 6.44 -8.75
N GLN A 280 19.42 7.75 -8.62
CA GLN A 280 18.73 8.35 -7.47
C GLN A 280 17.33 8.80 -7.90
N PRO A 281 16.32 8.82 -7.02
CA PRO A 281 15.01 9.32 -7.40
C PRO A 281 15.06 10.78 -7.88
N ILE A 282 15.99 11.59 -7.34
CA ILE A 282 16.26 12.97 -7.80
C ILE A 282 16.77 13.07 -9.25
N SER A 283 17.12 11.96 -9.92
CA SER A 283 17.44 12.01 -11.36
C SER A 283 16.21 11.85 -12.25
N SER A 284 15.04 11.52 -11.68
CA SER A 284 13.79 11.38 -12.44
C SER A 284 13.11 12.73 -12.62
N GLU A 285 12.88 13.12 -13.87
CA GLU A 285 12.11 14.32 -14.21
C GLU A 285 10.69 14.27 -13.61
N ARG A 286 10.05 13.10 -13.62
CA ARG A 286 8.71 12.90 -13.04
C ARG A 286 8.71 13.15 -11.53
N VAL A 287 9.66 12.55 -10.80
CA VAL A 287 9.76 12.71 -9.34
C VAL A 287 10.11 14.15 -8.96
N ASN A 288 11.06 14.78 -9.65
CA ASN A 288 11.42 16.18 -9.38
C ASN A 288 10.27 17.14 -9.67
N ALA A 289 9.60 16.98 -10.82
CA ALA A 289 8.44 17.80 -11.17
C ALA A 289 7.34 17.69 -10.13
N PHE A 290 7.07 16.48 -9.61
CA PHE A 290 6.15 16.31 -8.49
C PHE A 290 6.60 17.10 -7.26
N ILE A 291 7.82 16.86 -6.78
CA ILE A 291 8.33 17.44 -5.53
C ILE A 291 8.29 18.97 -5.59
N ASP A 292 8.78 19.57 -6.67
CA ASP A 292 8.88 21.03 -6.81
C ASP A 292 7.49 21.68 -6.99
N THR A 293 6.63 21.11 -7.84
CA THR A 293 5.27 21.62 -8.05
C THR A 293 4.42 21.46 -6.79
N PHE A 294 4.43 20.27 -6.17
CA PHE A 294 3.68 20.02 -4.93
C PHE A 294 4.12 20.97 -3.82
N ARG A 295 5.43 21.10 -3.59
CA ARG A 295 5.98 22.00 -2.57
C ARG A 295 5.56 23.44 -2.83
N THR A 296 5.62 23.91 -4.07
CA THR A 296 5.22 25.29 -4.40
C THR A 296 3.74 25.49 -4.10
N LYS A 297 2.89 24.61 -4.65
CA LYS A 297 1.44 24.73 -4.55
C LYS A 297 0.91 24.60 -3.13
N ILE A 298 1.47 23.70 -2.32
CA ILE A 298 1.00 23.49 -0.95
C ILE A 298 1.26 24.73 -0.08
N TYR A 299 2.39 25.43 -0.26
CA TYR A 299 2.69 26.64 0.49
C TYR A 299 2.04 27.91 -0.09
N GLU A 300 1.58 27.89 -1.35
CA GLU A 300 0.70 28.94 -1.90
C GLU A 300 -0.71 28.87 -1.31
N ASN A 301 -1.22 27.65 -1.08
CA ASN A 301 -2.57 27.41 -0.56
C ASN A 301 -2.67 27.43 0.97
N TYR A 302 -1.62 26.98 1.67
CA TYR A 302 -1.67 26.75 3.10
C TYR A 302 -0.52 27.42 3.84
N LYS A 303 -0.84 28.09 4.96
CA LYS A 303 0.15 28.77 5.80
C LYS A 303 0.91 27.77 6.67
N ASN A 304 0.20 26.80 7.24
CA ASN A 304 0.80 25.79 8.10
C ASN A 304 0.36 24.36 7.76
N PRO A 305 0.83 23.77 6.64
CA PRO A 305 0.63 22.36 6.36
C PRO A 305 1.48 21.47 7.29
N LEU A 306 0.92 20.36 7.76
CA LEU A 306 1.67 19.28 8.41
C LEU A 306 1.86 18.12 7.43
N PHE A 307 3.09 17.63 7.29
CA PHE A 307 3.41 16.47 6.45
C PHE A 307 3.64 15.22 7.32
N ILE A 308 3.07 14.09 6.92
CA ILE A 308 3.17 12.83 7.65
C ILE A 308 3.64 11.76 6.67
N ALA A 309 4.77 11.12 6.95
CA ALA A 309 5.13 9.85 6.30
C ALA A 309 4.66 8.73 7.21
N SER A 310 3.69 7.96 6.72
CA SER A 310 3.07 6.86 7.42
C SER A 310 3.71 5.54 6.97
N VAL A 311 4.69 5.08 7.75
CA VAL A 311 5.71 4.13 7.29
C VAL A 311 6.29 3.31 8.43
N ASP A 312 6.52 2.02 8.16
CA ASP A 312 7.40 1.19 8.97
C ASP A 312 8.81 1.11 8.33
N PHE A 313 9.75 0.44 9.01
CA PHE A 313 11.12 0.21 8.55
C PHE A 313 11.24 -1.21 7.96
N ALA A 314 12.15 -2.04 8.47
CA ALA A 314 12.45 -3.36 7.95
C ALA A 314 11.31 -4.36 8.14
N HIS A 315 11.09 -5.18 7.11
CA HIS A 315 10.20 -6.35 7.12
C HIS A 315 11.04 -7.60 6.85
N PHE A 316 11.27 -8.42 7.88
CA PHE A 316 12.31 -9.44 7.84
C PHE A 316 11.88 -10.79 8.41
N GLY A 317 12.40 -11.89 7.86
CA GLY A 317 12.12 -13.26 8.30
C GLY A 317 11.14 -14.02 7.40
N ARG A 318 10.73 -15.21 7.83
CA ARG A 318 10.05 -16.18 6.96
C ARG A 318 8.74 -15.69 6.34
N LYS A 319 7.96 -14.89 7.07
CA LYS A 319 6.72 -14.26 6.56
C LYS A 319 6.99 -13.40 5.32
N PHE A 320 8.16 -12.78 5.27
CA PHE A 320 8.60 -11.88 4.21
C PHE A 320 9.55 -12.59 3.23
N HIS A 321 9.43 -13.92 3.12
CA HIS A 321 10.13 -14.78 2.16
C HIS A 321 11.64 -14.91 2.38
N ASP A 322 12.15 -14.58 3.56
CA ASP A 322 13.53 -14.89 3.92
C ASP A 322 13.70 -16.36 4.34
N PRO A 323 14.85 -17.00 4.03
CA PRO A 323 15.09 -18.41 4.34
C PRO A 323 15.45 -18.67 5.82
N PHE A 324 15.42 -17.65 6.68
CA PHE A 324 15.88 -17.69 8.07
C PHE A 324 14.87 -17.05 9.02
N ASP A 325 15.07 -17.24 10.32
CA ASP A 325 14.27 -16.63 11.37
C ASP A 325 14.81 -15.23 11.67
N ALA A 326 13.93 -14.22 11.74
CA ALA A 326 14.37 -12.83 11.86
C ALA A 326 15.22 -12.56 13.12
N MET A 327 14.87 -13.19 14.24
CA MET A 327 15.58 -13.01 15.52
C MET A 327 17.03 -13.50 15.49
N GLU A 328 17.39 -14.42 14.58
CA GLU A 328 18.78 -14.88 14.41
C GLU A 328 19.68 -13.82 13.78
N GLN A 329 19.09 -12.81 13.13
CA GLN A 329 19.80 -11.75 12.42
C GLN A 329 19.42 -10.34 12.92
N PHE A 330 18.75 -10.25 14.06
CA PHE A 330 18.17 -9.00 14.57
C PHE A 330 19.20 -7.88 14.76
N ASP A 331 20.42 -8.22 15.18
CA ASP A 331 21.51 -7.23 15.30
C ASP A 331 21.83 -6.56 13.96
N SER A 332 21.82 -7.31 12.86
CA SER A 332 22.07 -6.76 11.52
C SER A 332 20.93 -5.84 11.03
N ILE A 333 19.69 -6.12 11.45
CA ILE A 333 18.53 -5.27 11.17
C ILE A 333 18.72 -3.95 11.92
N ARG A 334 19.01 -4.03 13.22
CA ARG A 334 19.24 -2.85 14.07
C ARG A 334 20.39 -1.99 13.59
N GLU A 335 21.51 -2.59 13.19
CA GLU A 335 22.66 -1.86 12.65
C GLU A 335 22.29 -1.09 11.38
N HIS A 336 21.49 -1.69 10.49
CA HIS A 336 21.04 -1.01 9.28
C HIS A 336 20.04 0.10 9.59
N ASP A 337 19.03 -0.18 10.42
CA ASP A 337 18.04 0.81 10.85
C ASP A 337 18.71 2.02 11.52
N GLN A 338 19.74 1.82 12.33
CA GLN A 338 20.50 2.92 12.95
C GLN A 338 21.12 3.86 11.91
N LYS A 339 21.64 3.33 10.79
CA LYS A 339 22.16 4.17 9.71
C LYS A 339 21.04 4.93 9.00
N LEU A 340 19.91 4.28 8.76
CA LEU A 340 18.73 4.94 8.18
C LEU A 340 18.23 6.07 9.09
N ILE A 341 18.13 5.81 10.40
CA ILE A 341 17.76 6.78 11.43
C ILE A 341 18.72 7.97 11.39
N GLU A 342 20.02 7.74 11.26
CA GLU A 342 21.02 8.80 11.17
C GLU A 342 20.83 9.67 9.92
N HIS A 343 20.59 9.07 8.75
CA HIS A 343 20.33 9.83 7.52
C HIS A 343 19.04 10.65 7.60
N ILE A 344 17.98 10.08 8.19
CA ILE A 344 16.71 10.77 8.42
C ILE A 344 16.91 11.95 9.38
N ARG A 345 17.64 11.74 10.49
CA ARG A 345 17.96 12.78 11.48
C ARG A 345 18.73 13.95 10.86
N ASN A 346 19.63 13.64 9.92
CA ASN A 346 20.41 14.62 9.17
C ASN A 346 19.65 15.22 7.98
N CYS A 347 18.36 14.90 7.82
CA CYS A 347 17.49 15.39 6.74
C CYS A 347 18.02 15.08 5.33
N ASP A 348 18.82 14.03 5.15
CA ASP A 348 19.47 13.68 3.87
C ASP A 348 18.72 12.55 3.17
N ALA A 349 17.74 12.94 2.34
CA ALA A 349 16.94 12.00 1.55
C ALA A 349 17.79 11.13 0.60
N ASN A 350 18.84 11.70 0.00
CA ASN A 350 19.68 10.99 -0.97
C ASN A 350 20.59 9.98 -0.28
N ALA A 351 21.19 10.34 0.86
CA ALA A 351 21.97 9.40 1.65
C ALA A 351 21.09 8.28 2.22
N PHE A 352 19.89 8.60 2.69
CA PHE A 352 18.90 7.61 3.12
C PHE A 352 18.58 6.59 2.01
N PHE A 353 18.19 7.05 0.82
CA PHE A 353 17.90 6.15 -0.30
C PHE A 353 19.12 5.36 -0.76
N LYS A 354 20.30 6.00 -0.75
CA LYS A 354 21.56 5.36 -1.13
C LYS A 354 21.93 4.22 -0.17
N GLU A 355 21.78 4.37 1.14
CA GLU A 355 22.08 3.31 2.10
C GLU A 355 21.23 2.06 1.83
N ILE A 356 19.94 2.24 1.56
CA ILE A 356 19.04 1.13 1.20
C ILE A 356 19.45 0.49 -0.13
N SER A 357 19.82 1.32 -1.12
CA SER A 357 20.27 0.85 -2.43
C SER A 357 21.57 0.05 -2.36
N LEU A 358 22.49 0.40 -1.46
CA LEU A 358 23.77 -0.31 -1.27
C LEU A 358 23.56 -1.77 -0.85
N VAL A 359 22.49 -2.05 -0.10
CA VAL A 359 22.12 -3.40 0.33
C VAL A 359 20.99 -4.01 -0.50
N GLN A 360 20.65 -3.40 -1.63
CA GLN A 360 19.60 -3.83 -2.57
C GLN A 360 18.25 -4.08 -1.88
N ASP A 361 17.90 -3.22 -0.93
CA ASP A 361 16.71 -3.33 -0.09
C ASP A 361 16.46 -4.72 0.52
N ARG A 362 17.54 -5.45 0.89
CA ARG A 362 17.41 -6.79 1.49
C ARG A 362 16.55 -6.81 2.77
N PHE A 363 16.45 -5.67 3.45
CA PHE A 363 15.66 -5.48 4.66
C PHE A 363 14.21 -5.06 4.38
N LYS A 364 13.84 -4.85 3.11
CA LYS A 364 12.46 -4.60 2.65
C LYS A 364 11.85 -3.40 3.38
N ILE A 365 12.53 -2.26 3.29
CA ILE A 365 12.14 -1.02 3.97
C ILE A 365 10.89 -0.46 3.30
N CYS A 366 9.70 -0.71 3.88
CA CYS A 366 8.44 -0.28 3.27
C CYS A 366 8.37 1.26 3.16
N GLY A 367 8.98 1.96 4.13
CA GLY A 367 9.05 3.41 4.18
C GLY A 367 9.99 4.08 3.18
N MET A 368 10.69 3.34 2.32
CA MET A 368 11.72 3.89 1.42
C MET A 368 11.21 5.10 0.62
N SER A 369 10.17 4.93 -0.20
CA SER A 369 9.67 5.99 -1.07
C SER A 369 8.94 7.12 -0.32
N PRO A 370 8.06 6.86 0.66
CA PRO A 370 7.39 7.93 1.39
C PRO A 370 8.35 8.78 2.26
N ILE A 371 9.34 8.17 2.92
CA ILE A 371 10.34 8.93 3.72
C ILE A 371 11.17 9.83 2.80
N TYR A 372 11.66 9.27 1.69
CA TYR A 372 12.40 10.05 0.70
C TYR A 372 11.57 11.24 0.20
N THR A 373 10.30 10.98 -0.15
CA THR A 373 9.36 12.00 -0.62
C THR A 373 9.14 13.09 0.43
N LEU A 374 8.88 12.72 1.68
CA LEU A 374 8.68 13.68 2.77
C LEU A 374 9.90 14.57 2.94
N LEU A 375 11.10 13.99 3.07
CA LEU A 375 12.33 14.77 3.25
C LEU A 375 12.59 15.72 2.07
N SER A 376 12.29 15.27 0.84
CA SER A 376 12.50 16.05 -0.38
C SER A 376 11.49 17.19 -0.57
N VAL A 377 10.23 16.95 -0.18
CA VAL A 377 9.14 17.94 -0.24
C VAL A 377 9.28 18.95 0.89
N VAL A 378 9.52 18.51 2.12
CA VAL A 378 9.57 19.36 3.31
C VAL A 378 10.87 20.16 3.37
N ARG A 379 11.99 19.54 2.97
CA ARG A 379 13.36 20.08 3.10
C ARG A 379 13.62 20.64 4.51
N PRO A 380 13.45 19.82 5.55
CA PRO A 380 13.58 20.28 6.93
C PRO A 380 15.02 20.64 7.28
N SER A 381 15.20 21.57 8.21
CA SER A 381 16.50 22.02 8.69
C SER A 381 17.05 21.13 9.81
N VAL A 382 16.15 20.56 10.63
CA VAL A 382 16.49 19.70 11.78
C VAL A 382 15.51 18.54 11.86
N GLY A 383 16.04 17.32 11.98
CA GLY A 383 15.29 16.11 12.31
C GLY A 383 15.55 15.67 13.75
N HIS A 384 14.49 15.40 14.50
CA HIS A 384 14.58 14.83 15.84
C HIS A 384 14.10 13.39 15.82
N PHE A 385 14.97 12.47 16.21
CA PHE A 385 14.61 11.08 16.47
C PHE A 385 13.85 10.98 17.80
N LEU A 386 12.71 10.32 17.80
CA LEU A 386 11.81 10.27 18.96
C LEU A 386 11.79 8.88 19.60
N ALA A 387 11.47 7.85 18.81
CA ALA A 387 11.40 6.47 19.29
C ALA A 387 11.71 5.46 18.19
N TYR A 388 12.11 4.26 18.60
CA TYR A 388 12.33 3.09 17.74
C TYR A 388 11.93 1.85 18.52
N ASP A 389 11.17 0.97 17.90
CA ASP A 389 10.86 -0.35 18.43
C ASP A 389 10.53 -1.32 17.31
N TYR A 390 10.08 -2.52 17.66
CA TYR A 390 9.79 -3.58 16.72
C TYR A 390 8.65 -4.47 17.21
N TRP A 391 7.96 -5.08 16.25
CA TRP A 391 7.06 -6.19 16.47
C TRP A 391 7.80 -7.51 16.23
N ASP A 392 7.86 -8.34 17.28
CA ASP A 392 8.28 -9.73 17.19
C ASP A 392 7.08 -10.62 16.82
N ASP A 393 6.98 -10.98 15.54
CA ASP A 393 6.04 -11.98 15.02
C ASP A 393 6.66 -13.38 15.11
N SER A 394 6.98 -13.80 16.35
CA SER A 394 7.61 -15.09 16.65
C SER A 394 6.85 -16.28 16.06
N ALA A 395 5.52 -16.20 15.96
CA ALA A 395 4.69 -17.24 15.35
C ALA A 395 5.05 -17.46 13.87
N ASN A 396 5.35 -16.38 13.14
CA ASN A 396 5.79 -16.43 11.75
C ASN A 396 7.30 -16.30 11.58
N LYS A 397 8.07 -16.29 12.69
CA LYS A 397 9.53 -16.16 12.73
C LYS A 397 10.01 -14.90 11.99
N SER A 398 9.29 -13.81 12.21
CA SER A 398 9.47 -12.55 11.50
C SER A 398 9.48 -11.36 12.43
N VAL A 399 10.06 -10.25 11.96
CA VAL A 399 10.13 -8.98 12.68
C VAL A 399 9.73 -7.85 11.73
N VAL A 400 9.01 -6.87 12.28
CA VAL A 400 8.83 -5.56 11.65
C VAL A 400 9.35 -4.49 12.59
N THR A 401 10.27 -3.64 12.14
CA THR A 401 10.81 -2.53 12.92
C THR A 401 10.13 -1.23 12.53
N PHE A 402 10.07 -0.25 13.41
CA PHE A 402 9.49 1.05 13.11
C PHE A 402 10.07 2.15 14.02
N ALA A 403 10.03 3.38 13.54
CA ALA A 403 10.57 4.54 14.23
C ALA A 403 9.69 5.77 14.04
N SER A 404 9.83 6.74 14.93
CA SER A 404 9.21 8.05 14.79
C SER A 404 10.17 9.21 14.87
N PHE A 405 9.84 10.25 14.12
CA PHE A 405 10.60 11.49 14.01
C PHE A 405 9.67 12.68 13.95
N CYS A 406 10.19 13.85 14.31
CA CYS A 406 9.57 15.13 13.96
C CYS A 406 10.62 16.08 13.37
N PHE A 407 10.16 17.04 12.58
CA PHE A 407 11.03 17.91 11.81
C PHE A 407 10.65 19.36 11.93
N GLU A 408 11.67 20.21 12.03
CA GLU A 408 11.53 21.67 12.01
C GLU A 408 11.99 22.22 10.65
N LYS A 409 11.35 23.32 10.23
CA LYS A 409 11.64 23.98 8.95
C LYS A 409 12.92 24.80 8.98
#